data_AF-A0A395SIJ6-F1
#
_entry.id   AF-A0A395SIJ6-F1
#
_cell.length_a   1.000
_cell.length_b   1.000
_cell.length_c   1.000
_cell.angle_alpha   90.00
_cell.angle_beta   90.00
_cell.angle_gamma   90.00
#
_symmetry.space_group_name_H-M   'P 1'
#
loop_
_entity.id
_entity.type
_entity.pdbx_description
1 polymer ?
#
loop_
_entity_poly.entity_id
_entity_poly.type
_entity_poly.pdbx_seq_one_letter_code
_entity_poly.pdbx_strand_id
1 'polypeptide(L)'
;MRIAFVQGLFFSLSLCMSLDALLPRTESEIGPFKNPQLTPFLQIDLAVGRETNVTGPDTRWGAAPNVQGGKVSGAFEADILPIGTSFERYVKNEQGENSFYYNRYILKTTDNDTISLEVDVIVNYRNNAHHSFGFGKFVTDIPHLLYLNYNVYLIEVTGDFETGEASSQLFALKSGGRRDGEPIKALLPIG
;
A
#
# COMPACT_ATOMS: atom_id res chain seq x y z
N MET A 1 -61.05 -41.36 -26.34
CA MET A 1 -60.26 -40.49 -25.44
C MET A 1 -58.85 -41.07 -25.38
N ARG A 2 -57.85 -40.34 -25.89
CA ARG A 2 -56.48 -40.83 -26.09
C ARG A 2 -55.74 -40.89 -24.74
N ILE A 3 -55.19 -42.05 -24.40
CA ILE A 3 -54.07 -42.16 -23.46
C ILE A 3 -53.09 -43.13 -24.11
N ALA A 4 -52.01 -42.57 -24.68
CA ALA A 4 -50.95 -43.34 -25.29
C ALA A 4 -50.09 -43.97 -24.17
N PHE A 5 -50.06 -45.30 -24.17
CA PHE A 5 -49.02 -46.09 -23.53
C PHE A 5 -47.73 -45.95 -24.33
N VAL A 6 -46.62 -45.61 -23.68
CA VAL A 6 -45.28 -45.90 -24.19
C VAL A 6 -44.48 -46.52 -23.05
N GLN A 7 -44.37 -47.85 -23.11
CA GLN A 7 -43.38 -48.64 -22.38
C GLN A 7 -41.98 -48.28 -22.87
N GLY A 8 -41.02 -48.26 -21.96
CA GLY A 8 -39.61 -48.00 -22.27
C GLY A 8 -38.94 -49.17 -22.98
N LEU A 9 -37.74 -48.91 -23.51
CA LEU A 9 -36.51 -49.63 -23.16
C LEU A 9 -35.32 -49.06 -23.98
N PHE A 10 -34.28 -48.64 -23.23
CA PHE A 10 -32.83 -48.55 -23.52
C PHE A 10 -32.30 -47.90 -24.81
N PHE A 11 -31.44 -46.90 -24.64
CA PHE A 11 -30.02 -47.01 -25.03
C PHE A 11 -29.16 -46.05 -24.17
N SER A 12 -28.05 -46.58 -23.68
CA SER A 12 -27.03 -45.92 -22.87
C SER A 12 -26.32 -44.81 -23.64
N LEU A 13 -26.27 -43.60 -23.09
CA LEU A 13 -25.14 -42.71 -23.30
C LEU A 13 -24.34 -42.63 -22.00
N SER A 14 -23.28 -43.41 -21.98
CA SER A 14 -22.10 -43.21 -21.16
C SER A 14 -21.62 -41.78 -21.40
N LEU A 15 -21.95 -40.86 -20.51
CA LEU A 15 -21.11 -39.69 -20.28
C LEU A 15 -20.43 -39.95 -18.95
N CYS A 16 -19.26 -40.58 -19.05
CA CYS A 16 -18.16 -40.30 -18.16
C CYS A 16 -18.11 -38.79 -17.98
N MET A 17 -18.62 -38.28 -16.86
CA MET A 17 -18.05 -37.05 -16.35
C MET A 17 -16.65 -37.46 -15.94
N SER A 18 -15.66 -37.15 -16.79
CA SER A 18 -14.27 -37.26 -16.39
C SER A 18 -14.13 -36.49 -15.07
N LEU A 19 -13.25 -36.94 -14.21
CA LEU A 19 -12.89 -36.22 -12.99
C LEU A 19 -12.44 -34.76 -13.28
N ASP A 20 -12.14 -34.44 -14.55
CA ASP A 20 -11.83 -33.10 -15.04
C ASP A 20 -13.05 -32.15 -15.10
N ALA A 21 -14.29 -32.66 -15.00
CA ALA A 21 -15.49 -31.83 -14.90
C ALA A 21 -15.74 -31.30 -13.47
N LEU A 22 -15.00 -31.82 -12.47
CA LEU A 22 -14.84 -31.18 -11.17
C LEU A 22 -13.57 -30.32 -11.21
N LEU A 23 -13.59 -29.27 -12.04
CA LEU A 23 -12.70 -28.16 -11.79
C LEU A 23 -13.05 -27.66 -10.37
N PRO A 24 -12.11 -27.62 -9.42
CA PRO A 24 -12.34 -26.84 -8.20
C PRO A 24 -12.78 -25.45 -8.66
N ARG A 25 -13.75 -24.83 -7.98
CA ARG A 25 -14.04 -23.40 -8.17
C ARG A 25 -12.74 -22.64 -7.94
N THR A 26 -11.96 -22.42 -8.99
CA THR A 26 -10.82 -21.52 -8.99
C THR A 26 -11.41 -20.13 -8.99
N GLU A 27 -11.05 -19.40 -7.93
CA GLU A 27 -11.49 -18.05 -7.60
C GLU A 27 -12.91 -17.97 -7.00
N SER A 28 -12.99 -18.14 -5.68
CA SER A 28 -13.95 -17.35 -4.93
C SER A 28 -13.49 -15.90 -4.98
N GLU A 29 -13.96 -15.12 -5.95
CA GLU A 29 -14.01 -13.66 -5.80
C GLU A 29 -14.84 -13.39 -4.53
N ILE A 30 -14.17 -13.10 -3.41
CA ILE A 30 -14.84 -12.72 -2.17
C ILE A 30 -15.28 -11.27 -2.35
N GLY A 31 -16.54 -11.08 -2.71
CA GLY A 31 -17.16 -9.76 -2.83
C GLY A 31 -17.14 -9.18 -4.25
N PRO A 32 -17.78 -8.01 -4.46
CA PRO A 32 -18.05 -7.47 -5.80
C PRO A 32 -16.88 -6.68 -6.40
N PHE A 33 -15.69 -6.78 -5.83
CA PHE A 33 -14.55 -5.95 -6.18
C PHE A 33 -13.43 -6.80 -6.78
N LYS A 34 -12.83 -6.31 -7.87
CA LYS A 34 -11.62 -6.91 -8.43
C LYS A 34 -10.45 -6.73 -7.46
N ASN A 35 -9.52 -7.67 -7.49
CA ASN A 35 -8.29 -7.58 -6.71
C ASN A 35 -7.51 -6.30 -7.08
N PRO A 36 -6.98 -5.57 -6.08
CA PRO A 36 -6.18 -4.38 -6.31
C PRO A 36 -4.91 -4.73 -7.10
N GLN A 37 -4.58 -3.93 -8.11
CA GLN A 37 -3.31 -4.03 -8.85
C GLN A 37 -2.39 -2.89 -8.43
N LEU A 38 -1.16 -3.25 -8.04
CA LEU A 38 -0.12 -2.30 -7.64
C LEU A 38 0.91 -2.15 -8.76
N THR A 39 1.39 -0.93 -8.95
CA THR A 39 2.50 -0.62 -9.85
C THR A 39 3.58 0.11 -9.06
N PRO A 40 4.88 -0.30 -9.16
CA PRO A 40 5.98 0.46 -8.57
C PRO A 40 5.90 1.92 -9.00
N PHE A 41 6.07 2.83 -8.03
CA PHE A 41 5.88 4.26 -8.26
C PHE A 41 7.14 5.07 -7.89
N LEU A 42 7.57 5.01 -6.63
CA LEU A 42 8.77 5.72 -6.17
C LEU A 42 9.59 4.85 -5.24
N GLN A 43 10.91 4.94 -5.36
CA GLN A 43 11.83 4.48 -4.33
C GLN A 43 12.17 5.66 -3.42
N ILE A 44 12.21 5.41 -2.12
CA ILE A 44 12.59 6.39 -1.10
C ILE A 44 13.83 5.86 -0.37
N ASP A 45 14.92 6.60 -0.51
CA ASP A 45 16.17 6.37 0.21
C ASP A 45 16.25 7.41 1.33
N LEU A 46 16.00 6.97 2.56
CA LEU A 46 15.87 7.83 3.72
C LEU A 46 17.03 7.64 4.69
N ALA A 47 17.53 8.75 5.19
CA ALA A 47 18.43 8.75 6.33
C ALA A 47 17.70 9.35 7.55
N VAL A 48 17.44 8.50 8.55
CA VAL A 48 16.71 8.90 9.77
C VAL A 48 17.65 9.37 10.87
N GLY A 49 17.21 10.38 11.62
CA GLY A 49 17.89 10.83 12.82
C GLY A 49 17.75 9.84 13.97
N ARG A 50 18.52 10.05 15.04
CA ARG A 50 18.40 9.27 16.26
C ARG A 50 17.07 9.57 16.96
N GLU A 51 16.36 8.53 17.35
CA GLU A 51 15.11 8.66 18.12
C GLU A 51 15.34 9.16 19.55
N THR A 52 14.35 9.87 20.08
CA THR A 52 14.24 10.21 21.50
C THR A 52 12.88 9.78 22.03
N ASN A 53 12.84 9.32 23.28
CA ASN A 53 11.58 8.97 23.92
C ASN A 53 10.82 10.26 24.27
N VAL A 54 9.53 10.29 23.96
CA VAL A 54 8.62 11.39 24.30
C VAL A 54 7.42 10.87 25.07
N THR A 55 6.76 11.75 25.82
CA THR A 55 5.51 11.41 26.52
C THR A 55 4.36 11.45 25.54
N GLY A 56 3.55 10.40 25.49
CA GLY A 56 2.33 10.33 24.68
C GLY A 56 1.16 9.78 25.50
N PRO A 57 -0.04 9.72 24.90
CA PRO A 57 -1.25 9.21 25.57
C PRO A 57 -1.18 7.71 25.88
N ASP A 58 -0.31 6.98 25.18
CA ASP A 58 -0.14 5.52 25.28
C ASP A 58 1.24 5.14 25.87
N THR A 59 1.53 3.84 25.94
CA THR A 59 2.65 3.25 26.70
C THR A 59 4.04 3.78 26.37
N ARG A 60 4.38 3.98 25.09
CA ARG A 60 5.71 4.43 24.67
C ARG A 60 5.67 5.11 23.31
N TRP A 61 6.28 6.28 23.23
CA TRP A 61 6.38 7.08 22.01
C TRP A 61 7.84 7.47 21.76
N GLY A 62 8.26 7.35 20.50
CA GLY A 62 9.51 7.87 19.98
C GLY A 62 9.25 9.05 19.06
N ALA A 63 10.15 10.02 19.05
CA ALA A 63 10.22 11.05 18.04
C ALA A 63 11.64 11.12 17.48
N ALA A 64 11.78 11.19 16.16
CA ALA A 64 13.07 11.33 15.50
C ALA A 64 13.02 12.50 14.51
N PRO A 65 13.92 13.48 14.61
CA PRO A 65 13.95 14.59 13.67
C PRO A 65 14.48 14.10 12.31
N ASN A 66 13.92 14.62 11.23
CA ASN A 66 14.38 14.34 9.87
C ASN A 66 15.65 15.16 9.59
N VAL A 67 16.81 14.78 10.14
CA VAL A 67 18.02 15.62 10.08
C VAL A 67 18.94 15.37 8.89
N GLN A 68 18.87 14.19 8.27
CA GLN A 68 19.80 13.81 7.19
C GLN A 68 19.20 13.94 5.78
N GLY A 69 17.89 14.18 5.67
CA GLY A 69 17.19 14.23 4.39
C GLY A 69 17.19 12.88 3.69
N GLY A 70 17.28 12.89 2.37
CA GLY A 70 17.22 11.67 1.55
C GLY A 70 16.90 11.99 0.11
N LYS A 71 16.62 10.94 -0.67
CA LYS A 71 16.28 11.05 -2.09
C LYS A 71 15.07 10.20 -2.43
N VAL A 72 14.35 10.67 -3.44
CA VAL A 72 13.22 9.99 -4.05
C VAL A 72 13.50 9.85 -5.53
N SER A 73 13.32 8.65 -6.06
CA SER A 73 13.49 8.35 -7.49
C SER A 73 12.34 7.53 -8.05
N GLY A 74 12.17 7.51 -9.38
CA GLY A 74 11.15 6.73 -10.06
C GLY A 74 10.23 7.57 -10.95
N ALA A 75 8.93 7.64 -10.62
CA ALA A 75 7.97 8.45 -11.39
C ALA A 75 8.34 9.94 -11.44
N PHE A 76 9.07 10.45 -10.45
CA PHE A 76 9.76 11.73 -10.47
C PHE A 76 10.96 11.69 -9.51
N GLU A 77 11.89 12.61 -9.70
CA GLU A 77 13.06 12.78 -8.84
C GLU A 77 12.85 13.94 -7.87
N ALA A 78 13.19 13.74 -6.59
CA ALA A 78 13.13 14.80 -5.59
C ALA A 78 14.11 14.56 -4.44
N ASP A 79 14.60 15.64 -3.84
CA ASP A 79 15.34 15.59 -2.57
C ASP A 79 14.37 15.65 -1.39
N ILE A 80 14.62 14.85 -0.34
CA ILE A 80 13.88 14.96 0.92
C ILE A 80 14.56 16.04 1.76
N LEU A 81 13.83 17.11 2.05
CA LEU A 81 14.35 18.18 2.88
C LEU A 81 14.51 17.72 4.33
N PRO A 82 15.59 18.12 5.03
CA PRO A 82 15.86 17.73 6.41
C PRO A 82 15.03 18.56 7.39
N ILE A 83 13.71 18.48 7.26
CA ILE A 83 12.72 19.16 8.08
C ILE A 83 11.60 18.21 8.48
N GLY A 84 11.01 18.50 9.64
CA GLY A 84 9.95 17.68 10.22
C GLY A 84 10.48 16.67 11.24
N THR A 85 9.58 15.83 11.70
CA THR A 85 9.80 14.88 12.78
C THR A 85 8.89 13.69 12.56
N SER A 86 9.47 12.49 12.62
CA SER A 86 8.68 11.27 12.68
C SER A 86 8.23 10.99 14.11
N PHE A 87 7.08 10.35 14.23
CA PHE A 87 6.57 9.83 15.47
C PHE A 87 6.36 8.34 15.35
N GLU A 88 6.71 7.61 16.39
CA GLU A 88 6.54 6.18 16.44
C GLU A 88 5.91 5.77 17.75
N ARG A 89 4.75 5.11 17.67
CA ARG A 89 4.05 4.59 18.84
C ARG A 89 4.31 3.09 18.94
N TYR A 90 4.94 2.68 20.04
CA TYR A 90 5.30 1.30 20.29
C TYR A 90 4.20 0.56 21.05
N VAL A 91 3.87 -0.63 20.56
CA VAL A 91 2.92 -1.55 21.18
C VAL A 91 3.58 -2.90 21.37
N LYS A 92 3.66 -3.33 22.63
CA LYS A 92 4.18 -4.65 22.99
C LYS A 92 3.02 -5.52 23.46
N ASN A 93 2.92 -6.71 22.89
CA ASN A 93 1.94 -7.71 23.27
C ASN A 93 2.62 -9.09 23.45
N GLU A 94 1.82 -10.10 23.81
CA GLU A 94 2.31 -11.47 24.03
C GLU A 94 2.89 -12.13 22.74
N GLN A 95 2.53 -11.61 21.56
CA GLN A 95 2.95 -12.11 20.25
C GLN A 95 4.14 -11.32 19.66
N GLY A 96 4.66 -10.33 20.38
CA GLY A 96 5.84 -9.56 20.00
C GLY A 96 5.67 -8.05 20.13
N GLU A 97 6.54 -7.31 19.46
CA GLU A 97 6.53 -5.86 19.41
C GLU A 97 6.18 -5.40 18.00
N ASN A 98 5.27 -4.45 17.90
CA ASN A 98 4.90 -3.73 16.70
C ASN A 98 4.82 -2.24 17.02
N SER A 99 4.95 -1.39 16.03
CA SER A 99 4.78 0.04 16.21
C SER A 99 4.01 0.67 15.05
N PHE A 100 3.60 1.90 15.28
CA PHE A 100 2.89 2.72 14.31
C PHE A 100 3.74 3.95 14.05
N TYR A 101 4.32 4.01 12.86
CA TYR A 101 5.19 5.07 12.40
C TYR A 101 4.38 6.08 11.57
N TYR A 102 4.55 7.36 11.88
CA TYR A 102 4.01 8.45 11.11
C TYR A 102 5.09 9.48 10.82
N ASN A 103 5.18 9.95 9.58
CA ASN A 103 6.03 11.06 9.21
C ASN A 103 5.44 11.86 8.06
N ARG A 104 5.85 13.12 7.95
CA ARG A 104 5.58 13.98 6.82
C ARG A 104 6.90 14.47 6.24
N TYR A 105 7.24 13.95 5.06
CA TYR A 105 8.37 14.40 4.28
C TYR A 105 7.99 15.59 3.41
N ILE A 106 8.92 16.53 3.27
CA ILE A 106 8.83 17.59 2.29
C ILE A 106 9.82 17.26 1.18
N LEU A 107 9.29 16.96 0.00
CA LEU A 107 10.05 16.62 -1.19
C LEU A 107 10.27 17.88 -2.01
N LYS A 108 11.50 18.11 -2.44
CA LYS A 108 11.88 19.23 -3.28
C LYS A 108 12.25 18.71 -4.67
N THR A 109 11.48 19.11 -5.68
CA THR A 109 11.70 18.68 -7.06
C THR A 109 12.90 19.38 -7.69
N THR A 110 13.34 18.92 -8.86
CA THR A 110 14.37 19.59 -9.67
C THR A 110 14.00 21.01 -10.05
N ASP A 111 12.69 21.28 -10.18
CA ASP A 111 12.14 22.60 -10.53
C ASP A 111 11.98 23.51 -9.30
N ASN A 112 12.50 23.08 -8.14
CA ASN A 112 12.47 23.81 -6.87
C ASN A 112 11.05 23.98 -6.27
N ASP A 113 10.09 23.19 -6.75
CA ASP A 113 8.76 23.08 -6.15
C ASP A 113 8.79 22.10 -4.95
N THR A 114 7.80 22.24 -4.06
CA THR A 114 7.67 21.37 -2.88
C THR A 114 6.42 20.50 -2.95
N ILE A 115 6.57 19.23 -2.66
CA ILE A 115 5.49 18.25 -2.51
C ILE A 115 5.52 17.73 -1.08
N SER A 116 4.36 17.67 -0.43
CA SER A 116 4.24 17.03 0.88
C SER A 116 3.91 15.55 0.69
N LEU A 117 4.66 14.67 1.34
CA LEU A 117 4.38 13.24 1.41
C LEU A 117 4.18 12.82 2.87
N GLU A 118 2.95 12.48 3.23
CA GLU A 118 2.62 11.87 4.51
C GLU A 118 2.70 10.35 4.41
N VAL A 119 3.34 9.74 5.39
CA VAL A 119 3.57 8.29 5.48
C VAL A 119 3.03 7.81 6.81
N ASP A 120 2.16 6.79 6.76
CA ASP A 120 1.58 6.11 7.92
C ASP A 120 1.78 4.61 7.76
N VAL A 121 2.55 4.00 8.65
CA VAL A 121 3.11 2.67 8.47
C VAL A 121 3.00 1.85 9.76
N ILE A 122 2.58 0.59 9.61
CA ILE A 122 2.67 -0.41 10.67
C ILE A 122 4.02 -1.10 10.54
N VAL A 123 4.82 -1.06 11.59
CA VAL A 123 6.16 -1.64 11.64
C VAL A 123 6.10 -2.93 12.47
N ASN A 124 6.62 -4.02 11.90
CA ASN A 124 6.73 -5.31 12.57
C ASN A 124 8.19 -5.69 12.73
N TYR A 125 8.61 -5.94 13.97
CA TYR A 125 9.98 -6.31 14.30
C TYR A 125 10.13 -7.84 14.29
N ARG A 126 10.97 -8.38 13.40
CA ARG A 126 11.22 -9.82 13.25
C ARG A 126 12.64 -10.05 12.72
N ASN A 127 13.31 -11.11 13.20
CA ASN A 127 14.58 -11.59 12.64
C ASN A 127 15.68 -10.52 12.49
N ASN A 128 15.87 -9.66 13.50
CA ASN A 128 16.83 -8.53 13.48
C ASN A 128 16.60 -7.49 12.36
N ALA A 129 15.41 -7.46 11.78
CA ALA A 129 14.98 -6.43 10.85
C ALA A 129 13.60 -5.90 11.26
N HIS A 130 13.21 -4.80 10.64
CA HIS A 130 11.81 -4.38 10.63
C HIS A 130 11.23 -4.52 9.23
N HIS A 131 9.99 -5.00 9.18
CA HIS A 131 9.19 -5.11 7.98
C HIS A 131 7.92 -4.31 8.17
N SER A 132 7.69 -3.36 7.29
CA SER A 132 6.64 -2.39 7.49
C SER A 132 5.81 -2.19 6.24
N PHE A 133 4.51 -2.00 6.43
CA PHE A 133 3.55 -1.77 5.38
C PHE A 133 2.59 -0.65 5.77
N GLY A 134 2.23 0.20 4.80
CA GLY A 134 1.40 1.35 5.09
C GLY A 134 0.92 2.11 3.87
N PHE A 135 0.62 3.38 4.10
CA PHE A 135 0.07 4.29 3.10
C PHE A 135 0.94 5.53 2.92
N GLY A 136 1.01 5.99 1.67
CA GLY A 136 1.54 7.30 1.30
C GLY A 136 0.42 8.22 0.83
N LYS A 137 0.46 9.48 1.24
CA LYS A 137 -0.46 10.52 0.76
C LYS A 137 0.31 11.75 0.32
N PHE A 138 0.09 12.17 -0.91
CA PHE A 138 0.70 13.38 -1.43
C PHE A 138 -0.25 14.56 -1.30
N VAL A 139 0.35 15.74 -1.10
CA VAL A 139 -0.31 17.03 -1.24
C VAL A 139 0.58 17.94 -2.05
N THR A 140 0.06 18.41 -3.19
CA THR A 140 0.73 19.34 -4.10
C THR A 140 -0.28 20.22 -4.82
N ASP A 141 0.13 21.43 -5.18
CA ASP A 141 -0.59 22.37 -6.05
C ASP A 141 0.03 22.46 -7.47
N ILE A 142 1.07 21.66 -7.75
CA ILE A 142 1.79 21.65 -9.03
C ILE A 142 0.85 21.11 -10.12
N PRO A 143 0.49 21.89 -11.15
CA PRO A 143 -0.58 21.54 -12.09
C PRO A 143 -0.44 20.18 -12.77
N HIS A 144 0.77 19.81 -13.19
CA HIS A 144 1.03 18.54 -13.87
C HIS A 144 1.17 17.35 -12.91
N LEU A 145 1.25 17.59 -11.61
CA LEU A 145 1.36 16.57 -10.55
C LEU A 145 0.11 16.49 -9.66
N LEU A 146 -0.97 17.21 -9.98
CA LEU A 146 -2.21 17.15 -9.20
C LEU A 146 -2.79 15.73 -9.07
N TYR A 147 -2.39 14.81 -9.96
CA TYR A 147 -2.74 13.39 -9.86
C TYR A 147 -2.24 12.70 -8.59
N LEU A 148 -1.18 13.22 -7.98
CA LEU A 148 -0.66 12.71 -6.71
C LEU A 148 -1.69 12.87 -5.57
N ASN A 149 -2.55 13.89 -5.62
CA ASN A 149 -3.49 14.20 -4.53
C ASN A 149 -4.65 13.21 -4.39
N TYR A 150 -4.97 12.47 -5.46
CA TYR A 150 -6.18 11.63 -5.50
C TYR A 150 -5.91 10.15 -5.81
N ASN A 151 -4.66 9.80 -6.10
CA ASN A 151 -4.26 8.40 -6.18
C ASN A 151 -4.04 7.80 -4.79
N VAL A 152 -4.18 6.48 -4.69
CA VAL A 152 -3.86 5.74 -3.46
C VAL A 152 -2.47 5.15 -3.60
N TYR A 153 -1.62 5.39 -2.60
CA TYR A 153 -0.27 4.86 -2.56
C TYR A 153 -0.09 3.96 -1.35
N LEU A 154 0.50 2.79 -1.58
CA LEU A 154 0.94 1.87 -0.54
C LEU A 154 2.46 1.97 -0.43
N ILE A 155 2.99 1.82 0.77
CA ILE A 155 4.43 1.85 1.01
C ILE A 155 4.87 0.58 1.73
N GLU A 156 5.95 -0.01 1.23
CA GLU A 156 6.72 -1.04 1.92
C GLU A 156 8.02 -0.44 2.41
N VAL A 157 8.40 -0.78 3.65
CA VAL A 157 9.65 -0.34 4.27
C VAL A 157 10.33 -1.55 4.86
N THR A 158 11.63 -1.66 4.66
CA THR A 158 12.48 -2.62 5.35
C THR A 158 13.72 -1.92 5.88
N GLY A 159 14.23 -2.37 7.02
CA GLY A 159 15.52 -1.91 7.51
C GLY A 159 16.16 -2.91 8.46
N ASP A 160 17.49 -2.89 8.47
CA ASP A 160 18.33 -3.79 9.25
C ASP A 160 18.88 -3.06 10.49
N PHE A 161 18.75 -3.68 11.67
CA PHE A 161 19.18 -3.05 12.92
C PHE A 161 20.70 -2.93 13.08
N GLU A 162 21.49 -3.74 12.36
CA GLU A 162 22.95 -3.74 12.43
C GLU A 162 23.57 -2.70 11.51
N THR A 163 22.99 -2.47 10.33
CA THR A 163 23.52 -1.50 9.35
C THR A 163 22.92 -0.11 9.52
N GLY A 164 21.70 -0.02 10.07
CA GLY A 164 20.95 1.23 10.14
C GLY A 164 20.45 1.72 8.78
N GLU A 165 20.53 0.88 7.74
CA GLU A 165 20.01 1.17 6.41
C GLU A 165 18.52 0.82 6.35
N ALA A 166 17.73 1.74 5.80
CA ALA A 166 16.32 1.52 5.51
C ALA A 166 16.06 1.78 4.02
N SER A 167 15.27 0.91 3.40
CA SER A 167 14.82 1.06 2.02
C SER A 167 13.30 1.07 2.00
N SER A 168 12.73 1.93 1.16
CA SER A 168 11.29 2.09 1.04
C SER A 168 10.86 2.13 -0.41
N GLN A 169 9.73 1.49 -0.72
CA GLN A 169 9.11 1.50 -2.04
C GLN A 169 7.65 1.89 -1.93
N LEU A 170 7.26 2.94 -2.66
CA LEU A 170 5.88 3.28 -2.90
C LEU A 170 5.35 2.58 -4.14
N PHE A 171 4.11 2.13 -4.04
CA PHE A 171 3.32 1.55 -5.10
C PHE A 171 2.06 2.39 -5.31
N ALA A 172 1.75 2.69 -6.56
CA ALA A 172 0.47 3.30 -6.92
C ALA A 172 -0.58 2.21 -7.11
N LEU A 173 -1.76 2.42 -6.54
CA LEU A 173 -2.91 1.57 -6.77
C LEU A 173 -3.56 1.94 -8.11
N LYS A 174 -3.58 1.00 -9.05
CA LYS A 174 -4.11 1.23 -10.41
C LYS A 174 -5.61 1.53 -10.40
N SER A 175 -6.35 0.83 -9.55
CA SER A 175 -7.79 0.99 -9.37
C SER A 175 -8.06 1.59 -8.00
N GLY A 176 -8.31 2.89 -7.91
CA GLY A 176 -8.58 3.61 -6.65
C GLY A 176 -9.87 3.20 -5.93
N GLY A 177 -10.29 1.93 -5.98
CA GLY A 177 -11.53 1.42 -5.42
C GLY A 177 -12.72 1.41 -6.39
N ARG A 178 -12.51 1.72 -7.68
CA ARG A 178 -13.56 1.57 -8.70
C ARG A 178 -13.78 0.11 -9.07
N ARG A 179 -15.04 -0.31 -9.17
CA ARG A 179 -15.44 -1.68 -9.56
C ARG A 179 -14.98 -2.08 -10.96
N ASP A 180 -14.84 -1.12 -11.87
CA ASP A 180 -14.38 -1.36 -13.24
C ASP A 180 -12.85 -1.47 -13.34
N GLY A 181 -12.11 -0.99 -12.34
CA GLY A 181 -10.65 -0.96 -12.32
C GLY A 181 -10.04 0.31 -12.88
N GLU A 182 -10.85 1.31 -13.25
CA GLU A 182 -10.37 2.57 -13.82
C GLU A 182 -9.77 3.51 -12.75
N PRO A 183 -8.92 4.48 -13.14
CA PRO A 183 -8.47 5.54 -12.25
C PRO A 183 -9.62 6.45 -11.77
N ILE A 184 -9.51 6.98 -10.55
CA ILE A 184 -10.40 8.05 -10.07
C ILE A 184 -9.83 9.38 -10.53
N LYS A 185 -10.62 10.18 -11.25
CA LYS A 185 -10.25 11.55 -11.64
C LYS A 185 -10.74 12.53 -10.58
N ALA A 186 -9.98 13.61 -10.38
CA ALA A 186 -10.44 14.74 -9.57
C ALA A 186 -11.76 15.31 -10.11
N LEU A 187 -12.62 15.79 -9.21
CA LEU A 187 -13.80 16.56 -9.59
C LEU A 187 -13.32 17.88 -10.21
N LEU A 188 -13.68 18.12 -11.47
CA LEU A 188 -13.45 19.44 -12.09
C LEU A 188 -14.38 20.48 -11.43
N PRO A 189 -13.96 21.76 -11.33
CA PRO A 189 -14.83 22.82 -10.87
C PRO A 189 -16.16 22.81 -11.65
N ILE A 190 -17.25 23.17 -10.96
CA ILE A 190 -18.53 23.42 -11.64
C ILE A 190 -18.31 24.62 -12.57
N GLY A 191 -18.52 24.40 -13.87
CA GLY A 191 -18.50 25.46 -14.89
C GLY A 191 -19.73 26.33 -14.85
#